data_AF-A0AAT9R5C2-F1
#
_entry.id   AF-A0AAT9R5C2-F1
#
_cell.length_a   1.000
_cell.length_b   1.000
_cell.length_c   1.000
_cell.angle_alpha   90.00
_cell.angle_beta   90.00
_cell.angle_gamma   90.00
#
_symmetry.space_group_name_H-M   'P 1'
#
loop_
_entity.id
_entity.type
_entity.pdbx_description
1 polymer ?
#
loop_
_entity_poly.entity_id
_entity_poly.type
_entity_poly.pdbx_seq_one_letter_code
_entity_poly.pdbx_strand_id
1 'polypeptide(L)'
;MKKRGILLCCGGLAVVLGVAGVVWWNWFRAPYALADSPKVDVTVRAEKSKYPDVQETAEDVETVMRVYVQRLKAGDVEGLAELAGPAYSGARSEAYEHVREFGEGARGHVDVTVPAGSVDYFNAIRLTYEKTDQQQELLLVKDDGYWWVGLGEGDPAAGDQG
;
A
#
# COMPACT_ATOMS: atom_id res chain seq x y z
N MET A 1 55.82 23.41 -12.77
CA MET A 1 55.77 23.58 -11.30
C MET A 1 54.32 23.87 -10.90
N LYS A 2 53.76 23.07 -9.95
CA LYS A 2 52.64 23.26 -8.96
C LYS A 2 51.42 24.15 -9.34
N LYS A 3 50.18 23.65 -9.47
CA LYS A 3 49.14 23.10 -8.53
C LYS A 3 48.19 24.15 -7.85
N ARG A 4 46.93 24.15 -8.33
CA ARG A 4 45.58 24.16 -7.69
C ARG A 4 45.26 25.06 -6.47
N GLY A 5 44.04 25.65 -6.53
CA GLY A 5 43.08 25.63 -5.40
C GLY A 5 42.39 26.96 -5.11
N ILE A 6 41.18 27.19 -5.65
CA ILE A 6 40.26 28.22 -5.16
C ILE A 6 39.31 27.53 -4.17
N LEU A 7 39.27 28.05 -2.95
CA LEU A 7 38.45 27.56 -1.86
C LEU A 7 37.52 28.68 -1.36
N LEU A 8 36.21 28.39 -1.43
CA LEU A 8 35.11 28.73 -0.51
C LEU A 8 34.86 30.19 -0.06
N CYS A 9 33.61 30.65 -0.25
CA CYS A 9 32.72 31.00 0.86
C CYS A 9 31.23 31.07 0.43
N CYS A 10 30.39 30.58 1.34
CA CYS A 10 28.98 30.22 1.25
C CYS A 10 27.99 31.39 1.26
N GLY A 11 26.73 31.13 0.88
CA GLY A 11 25.57 31.86 1.42
C GLY A 11 24.33 31.84 0.52
N GLY A 12 23.32 31.03 0.86
CA GLY A 12 21.97 31.18 0.28
C GLY A 12 21.15 29.89 0.25
N LEU A 13 20.53 29.57 1.38
CA LEU A 13 19.64 28.44 1.68
C LEU A 13 18.66 28.03 0.55
N ALA A 14 18.71 26.76 0.14
CA ALA A 14 17.58 26.04 -0.43
C ALA A 14 16.94 25.19 0.69
N VAL A 15 15.84 25.67 1.28
CA VAL A 15 15.05 24.92 2.27
C VAL A 15 13.61 24.84 1.75
N VAL A 16 13.36 23.99 0.77
CA VAL A 16 12.00 23.52 0.43
C VAL A 16 12.06 22.10 -0.20
N LEU A 17 12.79 21.16 0.41
CA LEU A 17 12.79 19.75 -0.03
C LEU A 17 12.82 18.77 1.16
N GLY A 18 12.36 19.21 2.33
CA GLY A 18 12.55 18.46 3.58
C GLY A 18 11.41 17.53 4.00
N VAL A 19 10.17 17.76 3.54
CA VAL A 19 9.00 17.06 4.12
C VAL A 19 8.41 16.00 3.17
N ALA A 20 8.35 16.28 1.86
CA ALA A 20 7.84 15.30 0.89
C ALA A 20 8.80 14.11 0.66
N GLY A 21 10.11 14.28 0.88
CA GLY A 21 11.10 13.23 0.64
C GLY A 21 11.21 12.18 1.75
N VAL A 22 10.85 12.53 2.99
CA VAL A 22 10.99 11.63 4.15
C VAL A 22 9.88 10.57 4.16
N VAL A 23 8.66 10.94 3.76
CA VAL A 23 7.55 9.99 3.59
C VAL A 23 7.86 8.98 2.48
N TRP A 24 8.48 9.44 1.38
CA TRP A 24 8.84 8.59 0.24
C TRP A 24 9.93 7.56 0.56
N TRP A 25 10.91 7.90 1.39
CA TRP A 25 12.05 7.01 1.66
C TRP A 25 11.73 5.86 2.62
N ASN A 26 10.76 6.03 3.51
CA ASN A 26 10.37 4.97 4.44
C ASN A 26 9.48 3.89 3.78
N TRP A 27 8.94 4.17 2.59
CA TRP A 27 8.05 3.28 1.83
C TRP A 27 8.79 2.21 0.99
N PHE A 28 10.10 2.36 0.76
CA PHE A 28 10.92 1.40 0.02
C PHE A 28 11.37 0.18 0.84
N ARG A 29 10.87 0.02 2.06
CA ARG A 29 11.13 -1.19 2.87
C ARG A 29 10.10 -2.27 2.52
N ALA A 30 10.54 -3.52 2.52
CA ALA A 30 9.62 -4.65 2.56
C ALA A 30 8.60 -4.41 3.70
N PRO A 31 7.29 -4.60 3.47
CA PRO A 31 6.70 -5.36 2.36
C PRO A 31 6.15 -4.50 1.19
N TYR A 32 6.40 -3.19 1.08
CA TYR A 32 5.74 -2.32 0.07
C TYR A 32 6.55 -2.05 -1.20
N ALA A 33 7.67 -2.76 -1.39
CA ALA A 33 8.45 -2.65 -2.61
C ALA A 33 7.66 -3.21 -3.81
N LEU A 34 7.31 -2.34 -4.76
CA LEU A 34 6.82 -2.76 -6.07
C LEU A 34 7.95 -3.46 -6.84
N ALA A 35 7.67 -4.65 -7.33
CA ALA A 35 8.56 -5.35 -8.25
C ALA A 35 8.53 -4.68 -9.62
N ASP A 36 9.63 -4.78 -10.38
CA ASP A 36 9.71 -4.27 -11.76
C ASP A 36 8.71 -4.98 -12.70
N SER A 37 8.28 -6.19 -12.33
CA SER A 37 7.35 -7.04 -13.07
C SER A 37 6.59 -7.98 -12.11
N PRO A 38 5.32 -8.35 -12.41
CA PRO A 38 4.52 -7.86 -13.51
C PRO A 38 4.03 -6.43 -13.27
N LYS A 39 3.94 -5.62 -14.33
CA LYS A 39 3.29 -4.30 -14.22
C LYS A 39 1.79 -4.49 -13.97
N VAL A 40 1.21 -3.61 -13.15
CA VAL A 40 -0.22 -3.59 -12.85
C VAL A 40 -0.86 -2.32 -13.37
N ASP A 41 -2.13 -2.43 -13.73
CA ASP A 41 -2.97 -1.31 -14.12
C ASP A 41 -4.04 -1.13 -13.04
N VAL A 42 -3.85 -0.12 -12.20
CA VAL A 42 -4.64 0.14 -11.00
C VAL A 42 -4.96 1.62 -10.93
N THR A 43 -6.25 1.92 -10.77
CA THR A 43 -6.73 3.27 -10.44
C THR A 43 -7.26 3.28 -9.02
N VAL A 44 -6.75 4.18 -8.18
CA VAL A 44 -7.26 4.37 -6.81
C VAL A 44 -8.02 5.69 -6.75
N ARG A 45 -9.24 5.64 -6.19
CA ARG A 45 -10.09 6.82 -6.05
C ARG A 45 -10.73 6.85 -4.66
N ALA A 46 -10.76 8.03 -4.06
CA ALA A 46 -11.63 8.29 -2.95
C ALA A 46 -13.09 8.32 -3.41
N GLU A 47 -13.99 7.75 -2.61
CA GLU A 47 -15.42 8.00 -2.75
C GLU A 47 -15.69 9.50 -2.53
N LYS A 48 -16.72 10.02 -3.21
CA LYS A 48 -17.09 11.43 -3.07
C LYS A 48 -17.51 11.71 -1.63
N SER A 49 -16.61 12.38 -0.89
CA SER A 49 -16.84 12.85 0.47
C SER A 49 -16.83 14.37 0.53
N LYS A 50 -17.50 14.93 1.54
CA LYS A 50 -17.35 16.35 1.91
C LYS A 50 -16.11 16.57 2.78
N TYR A 51 -15.51 15.50 3.28
CA TYR A 51 -14.36 15.51 4.15
C TYR A 51 -13.09 15.16 3.34
N PRO A 52 -11.99 15.91 3.54
CA PRO A 52 -10.75 15.74 2.77
C PRO A 52 -9.93 14.51 3.20
N ASP A 53 -10.21 13.95 4.36
CA ASP A 53 -9.61 12.74 4.95
C ASP A 53 -9.68 11.50 4.03
N VAL A 54 -10.75 11.35 3.26
CA VAL A 54 -10.92 10.23 2.33
C VAL A 54 -9.93 10.31 1.16
N GLN A 55 -9.64 11.53 0.69
CA GLN A 55 -8.66 11.75 -0.37
C GLN A 55 -7.24 11.47 0.11
N GLU A 56 -6.90 11.94 1.32
CA GLU A 56 -5.60 11.65 1.96
C GLU A 56 -5.43 10.14 2.16
N THR A 57 -6.47 9.45 2.63
CA THR A 57 -6.46 7.99 2.78
C THR A 57 -6.25 7.29 1.44
N ALA A 58 -6.88 7.75 0.35
CA ALA A 58 -6.71 7.16 -0.97
C ALA A 58 -5.26 7.28 -1.49
N GLU A 59 -4.60 8.40 -1.21
CA GLU A 59 -3.17 8.61 -1.54
C GLU A 59 -2.28 7.71 -0.68
N ASP A 60 -2.57 7.63 0.62
CA ASP A 60 -1.86 6.79 1.58
C ASP A 60 -1.89 5.29 1.19
N VAL A 61 -3.05 4.77 0.78
CA VAL A 61 -3.21 3.33 0.51
C VAL A 61 -2.81 2.93 -0.91
N GLU A 62 -2.57 3.91 -1.81
CA GLU A 62 -2.33 3.65 -3.23
C GLU A 62 -1.21 2.63 -3.45
N THR A 63 -0.08 2.81 -2.76
CA THR A 63 1.06 1.92 -2.94
C THR A 63 0.77 0.51 -2.44
N VAL A 64 0.08 0.36 -1.30
CA VAL A 64 -0.32 -0.96 -0.77
C VAL A 64 -1.21 -1.70 -1.76
N MET A 65 -2.17 -0.99 -2.36
CA MET A 65 -3.09 -1.56 -3.36
C MET A 65 -2.37 -1.99 -4.64
N ARG A 66 -1.41 -1.19 -5.12
CA ARG A 66 -0.60 -1.57 -6.28
C ARG A 66 0.23 -2.83 -6.00
N VAL A 67 0.87 -2.91 -4.83
CA VAL A 67 1.67 -4.08 -4.43
C VAL A 67 0.79 -5.33 -4.25
N TYR A 68 -0.37 -5.18 -3.60
CA TYR A 68 -1.35 -6.25 -3.44
C TYR A 68 -1.80 -6.82 -4.79
N VAL A 69 -2.25 -5.97 -5.71
CA VAL A 69 -2.67 -6.40 -7.06
C VAL A 69 -1.51 -7.01 -7.85
N GLN A 70 -0.28 -6.51 -7.66
CA GLN A 70 0.90 -7.06 -8.32
C GLN A 70 1.20 -8.48 -7.86
N ARG A 71 1.10 -8.73 -6.55
CA ARG A 71 1.29 -10.05 -5.95
C ARG A 71 0.19 -11.02 -6.37
N LEU A 72 -1.07 -10.58 -6.40
CA LEU A 72 -2.17 -11.35 -7.00
C LEU A 72 -1.88 -11.75 -8.44
N LYS A 73 -1.51 -10.77 -9.28
CA LYS A 73 -1.21 -11.00 -10.70
C LYS A 73 -0.04 -11.96 -10.91
N ALA A 74 0.98 -11.89 -10.03
CA ALA A 74 2.15 -12.77 -10.05
C ALA A 74 1.85 -14.17 -9.51
N GLY A 75 0.74 -14.37 -8.79
CA GLY A 75 0.49 -15.58 -8.01
C GLY A 75 1.43 -15.74 -6.82
N ASP A 76 1.94 -14.63 -6.29
CA ASP A 76 2.93 -14.59 -5.21
C ASP A 76 2.25 -14.68 -3.84
N VAL A 77 1.97 -15.91 -3.41
CA VAL A 77 1.31 -16.19 -2.12
C VAL A 77 2.15 -15.73 -0.94
N GLU A 78 3.47 -15.94 -0.99
CA GLU A 78 4.35 -15.56 0.13
C GLU A 78 4.42 -14.04 0.24
N GLY A 79 4.65 -13.34 -0.86
CA GLY A 79 4.64 -11.88 -0.87
C GLY A 79 3.29 -11.35 -0.41
N LEU A 80 2.17 -11.94 -0.84
CA LEU A 80 0.85 -11.45 -0.41
C LEU A 80 0.64 -11.65 1.09
N ALA A 81 1.10 -12.77 1.66
CA ALA A 81 1.07 -13.01 3.09
C ALA A 81 1.94 -12.02 3.89
N GLU A 82 3.06 -11.54 3.34
CA GLU A 82 3.90 -10.49 3.96
C GLU A 82 3.21 -9.11 4.04
N LEU A 83 2.11 -8.88 3.29
CA LEU A 83 1.28 -7.68 3.47
C LEU A 83 0.38 -7.75 4.69
N ALA A 84 0.21 -8.94 5.27
CA ALA A 84 -0.56 -9.09 6.49
C ALA A 84 0.17 -8.45 7.66
N GLY A 85 -0.58 -7.76 8.52
CA GLY A 85 -0.03 -7.26 9.78
C GLY A 85 0.45 -8.41 10.67
N PRO A 86 1.44 -8.18 11.55
CA PRO A 86 1.99 -9.23 12.42
C PRO A 86 0.95 -9.84 13.38
N ALA A 87 -0.13 -9.10 13.66
CA ALA A 87 -1.25 -9.55 14.48
C ALA A 87 -2.14 -10.62 13.81
N TYR A 88 -1.96 -10.89 12.52
CA TYR A 88 -2.77 -11.85 11.77
C TYR A 88 -2.14 -13.24 11.71
N SER A 89 -2.92 -14.24 12.10
CA SER A 89 -2.60 -15.65 11.94
C SER A 89 -3.27 -16.22 10.68
N GLY A 90 -2.69 -17.26 10.08
CA GLY A 90 -3.27 -17.89 8.89
C GLY A 90 -3.12 -17.09 7.59
N ALA A 91 -2.38 -15.97 7.60
CA ALA A 91 -2.18 -15.07 6.45
C ALA A 91 -1.79 -15.79 5.16
N ARG A 92 -0.93 -16.82 5.23
CA ARG A 92 -0.52 -17.62 4.06
C ARG A 92 -1.67 -18.38 3.42
N SER A 93 -2.54 -18.99 4.23
CA SER A 93 -3.70 -19.73 3.73
C SER A 93 -4.69 -18.78 3.06
N GLU A 94 -4.96 -17.64 3.69
CA GLU A 94 -5.84 -16.60 3.12
C GLU A 94 -5.25 -16.01 1.83
N ALA A 95 -3.94 -15.77 1.82
CA ALA A 95 -3.23 -15.30 0.63
C ALA A 95 -3.35 -16.27 -0.55
N TYR A 96 -3.29 -17.58 -0.28
CA TYR A 96 -3.52 -18.60 -1.30
C TYR A 96 -4.93 -18.53 -1.88
N GLU A 97 -5.95 -18.37 -1.03
CA GLU A 97 -7.35 -18.24 -1.46
C GLU A 97 -7.54 -16.97 -2.30
N HIS A 98 -6.99 -15.84 -1.87
CA HIS A 98 -7.02 -14.58 -2.63
C HIS A 98 -6.36 -14.71 -4.00
N VAL A 99 -5.18 -15.32 -4.09
CA VAL A 99 -4.49 -15.58 -5.37
C VAL A 99 -5.35 -16.48 -6.27
N ARG A 100 -5.94 -17.53 -5.71
CA ARG A 100 -6.80 -18.46 -6.46
C ARG A 100 -8.06 -17.77 -7.00
N GLU A 101 -8.69 -16.91 -6.21
CA GLU A 101 -9.98 -16.29 -6.53
C GLU A 101 -9.85 -15.04 -7.39
N PHE A 102 -8.86 -14.18 -7.13
CA PHE A 102 -8.74 -12.85 -7.74
C PHE A 102 -7.52 -12.71 -8.66
N GLY A 103 -6.60 -13.67 -8.68
CA GLY A 103 -5.37 -13.59 -9.48
C GLY A 103 -5.63 -13.43 -10.98
N GLU A 104 -6.71 -14.02 -11.51
CA GLU A 104 -7.09 -13.82 -12.92
C GLU A 104 -7.64 -12.41 -13.17
N GLY A 105 -8.47 -11.89 -12.26
CA GLY A 105 -8.98 -10.51 -12.32
C GLY A 105 -7.86 -9.48 -12.29
N ALA A 106 -6.85 -9.68 -11.44
CA ALA A 106 -5.67 -8.82 -11.31
C ALA A 106 -4.80 -8.72 -12.58
N ARG A 107 -5.04 -9.56 -13.60
CA ARG A 107 -4.37 -9.44 -14.90
C ARG A 107 -4.93 -8.32 -15.77
N GLY A 108 -6.14 -7.83 -15.48
CA GLY A 108 -6.78 -6.68 -16.14
C GLY A 108 -6.63 -5.37 -15.36
N HIS A 109 -7.47 -4.40 -15.69
CA HIS A 109 -7.62 -3.17 -14.92
C HIS A 109 -8.29 -3.47 -13.58
N VAL A 110 -7.82 -2.81 -12.51
CA VAL A 110 -8.45 -2.87 -11.19
C VAL A 110 -8.79 -1.46 -10.72
N ASP A 111 -10.07 -1.20 -10.55
CA ASP A 111 -10.56 0.02 -9.92
C ASP A 111 -10.63 -0.20 -8.41
N VAL A 112 -9.99 0.69 -7.66
CA VAL A 112 -9.96 0.67 -6.20
C VAL A 112 -10.69 1.89 -5.69
N THR A 113 -11.72 1.66 -4.87
CA THR A 113 -12.51 2.72 -4.23
C THR A 113 -12.25 2.69 -2.73
N VAL A 114 -11.78 3.82 -2.21
CA VAL A 114 -11.67 4.07 -0.77
C VAL A 114 -12.97 4.72 -0.32
N PRO A 115 -13.86 4.00 0.39
CA PRO A 115 -15.09 4.60 0.88
C PRO A 115 -14.78 5.66 1.93
N ALA A 116 -15.75 6.53 2.21
CA ALA A 116 -15.63 7.41 3.35
C ALA A 116 -15.55 6.59 4.64
N GLY A 117 -14.35 6.54 5.22
CA GLY A 117 -14.08 5.83 6.46
C GLY A 117 -14.87 6.43 7.63
N SER A 118 -15.26 5.57 8.57
CA SER A 118 -15.76 6.01 9.88
C SER A 118 -14.64 6.14 10.93
N VAL A 119 -13.44 5.60 10.63
CA VAL A 119 -12.33 5.48 11.57
C VAL A 119 -10.98 5.61 10.84
N ASP A 120 -10.08 6.45 11.35
CA ASP A 120 -8.82 6.85 10.66
C ASP A 120 -7.79 5.71 10.50
N TYR A 121 -7.92 4.61 11.23
CA TYR A 121 -6.97 3.49 11.25
C TYR A 121 -7.52 2.19 10.65
N PHE A 122 -8.74 2.20 10.11
CA PHE A 122 -9.42 1.02 9.61
C PHE A 122 -10.28 1.35 8.40
N ASN A 123 -9.99 0.76 7.24
CA ASN A 123 -10.74 1.05 6.01
C ASN A 123 -11.03 -0.23 5.21
N ALA A 124 -12.31 -0.47 4.93
CA ALA A 124 -12.76 -1.51 4.01
C ALA A 124 -12.66 -0.97 2.57
N ILE A 125 -11.61 -1.32 1.85
CA ILE A 125 -11.38 -0.90 0.48
C ILE A 125 -12.14 -1.79 -0.49
N ARG A 126 -12.76 -1.22 -1.52
CA ARG A 126 -13.46 -1.99 -2.56
C ARG A 126 -12.61 -2.07 -3.80
N LEU A 127 -12.34 -3.27 -4.28
CA LEU A 127 -11.66 -3.54 -5.54
C LEU A 127 -12.67 -4.08 -6.54
N THR A 128 -12.67 -3.55 -7.75
CA THR A 128 -13.44 -4.05 -8.89
C THR A 128 -12.48 -4.52 -9.98
N TYR A 129 -12.58 -5.79 -10.34
CA TYR A 129 -11.74 -6.43 -11.35
C TYR A 129 -12.46 -6.41 -12.69
N GLU A 130 -12.16 -5.45 -13.56
CA GLU A 130 -12.89 -5.28 -14.84
C GLU A 130 -12.87 -6.53 -15.73
N LYS A 131 -11.79 -7.33 -15.64
CA LYS A 131 -11.64 -8.53 -16.48
C LYS A 131 -12.63 -9.63 -16.13
N THR A 132 -12.98 -9.77 -14.86
CA THR A 132 -13.81 -10.87 -14.34
C THR A 132 -15.15 -10.40 -13.79
N ASP A 133 -15.42 -9.09 -13.80
CA ASP A 133 -16.55 -8.43 -13.15
C ASP A 133 -16.68 -8.77 -11.65
N GLN A 134 -15.60 -9.27 -11.03
CA GLN A 134 -15.58 -9.60 -9.60
C GLN A 134 -15.39 -8.33 -8.77
N GLN A 135 -16.00 -8.34 -7.59
CA GLN A 135 -15.77 -7.34 -6.55
C GLN A 135 -15.16 -8.01 -5.33
N GLN A 136 -14.20 -7.32 -4.71
CA GLN A 136 -13.60 -7.73 -3.45
C GLN A 136 -13.69 -6.57 -2.46
N GLU A 137 -14.09 -6.87 -1.24
CA GLU A 137 -13.87 -5.99 -0.10
C GLU A 137 -12.60 -6.44 0.61
N LEU A 138 -11.66 -5.53 0.79
CA LEU A 138 -10.36 -5.79 1.38
C LEU A 138 -10.16 -4.87 2.56
N LEU A 139 -9.89 -5.45 3.73
CA LEU A 139 -9.64 -4.66 4.90
C LEU A 139 -8.20 -4.13 4.92
N LEU A 140 -8.04 -2.83 5.19
CA LEU A 140 -6.77 -2.20 5.50
C LEU A 140 -6.76 -1.64 6.92
N VAL A 141 -5.63 -1.81 7.59
CA VAL A 141 -5.41 -1.39 8.98
C VAL A 141 -4.14 -0.57 9.08
N LYS A 142 -4.21 0.61 9.71
CA LYS A 142 -3.05 1.45 9.97
C LYS A 142 -2.47 1.13 11.34
N ASP A 143 -1.23 0.65 11.37
CA ASP A 143 -0.48 0.37 12.61
C ASP A 143 0.97 0.86 12.48
N ASP A 144 1.48 1.53 13.51
CA ASP A 144 2.77 2.23 13.55
C ASP A 144 3.07 3.10 12.31
N GLY A 145 2.02 3.72 11.75
CA GLY A 145 2.13 4.56 10.55
C GLY A 145 2.19 3.79 9.22
N TYR A 146 2.00 2.48 9.23
CA TYR A 146 1.99 1.60 8.05
C TYR A 146 0.60 0.99 7.81
N TRP A 147 0.24 0.80 6.54
CA TRP A 147 -1.04 0.20 6.14
C TRP A 147 -0.89 -1.29 5.82
N TRP A 148 -1.44 -2.13 6.69
CA TRP A 148 -1.43 -3.58 6.57
C TRP A 148 -2.73 -4.09 5.96
N VAL A 149 -2.64 -5.20 5.21
CA VAL A 149 -3.81 -5.90 4.69
C VAL A 149 -4.34 -6.85 5.76
N GLY A 150 -5.64 -6.81 6.03
CA GLY A 150 -6.30 -7.81 6.87
C GLY A 150 -6.40 -9.14 6.13
N LEU A 151 -5.43 -10.03 6.32
CA LEU A 151 -5.39 -11.37 5.74
C LEU A 151 -5.32 -12.42 6.86
N GLY A 152 -6.34 -13.26 6.95
CA GLY A 152 -6.45 -14.29 7.98
C GLY A 152 -7.17 -13.81 9.25
N GLU A 153 -6.97 -14.53 10.34
CA GLU A 153 -7.64 -14.28 11.62
C GLU A 153 -6.73 -13.47 12.55
N GLY A 154 -7.22 -12.32 13.00
CA GLY A 154 -6.55 -11.45 13.95
C GLY A 154 -7.42 -10.27 14.34
N ASP A 155 -7.19 -9.76 15.55
CA ASP A 155 -7.73 -8.47 15.97
C ASP A 155 -6.57 -7.48 16.10
N PRO A 156 -6.38 -6.57 15.13
CA PRO A 156 -5.33 -5.57 15.20
C PRO A 156 -5.52 -4.59 16.36
N ALA A 157 -6.74 -4.47 16.92
CA ALA A 157 -7.02 -3.64 18.07
C ALA A 157 -6.73 -4.33 19.42
N ALA A 158 -6.45 -5.64 19.43
CA ALA A 158 -6.22 -6.39 20.67
C ALA A 158 -4.89 -6.02 21.34
N GLY A 159 -3.95 -5.42 20.61
CA GLY A 159 -2.60 -5.12 21.09
C GLY A 159 -1.80 -6.39 21.40
N ASP A 160 -0.50 -6.36 21.13
CA ASP A 160 0.38 -7.44 21.57
C ASP A 160 0.44 -7.40 23.11
N GLN A 161 -0.12 -8.42 23.79
CA GLN A 161 0.03 -8.60 25.24
C GLN A 161 1.33 -9.37 25.58
N GLY A 162 2.39 -9.12 24.82
CA GLY A 162 3.72 -9.71 24.99
C GLY A 162 4.54 -9.05 26.08
#